data_AF-A0A847DUG6-F1
#
_entry.id   AF-A0A847DUG6-F1
#
_cell.length_a   1.000
_cell.length_b   1.000
_cell.length_c   1.000
_cell.angle_alpha   90.00
_cell.angle_beta   90.00
_cell.angle_gamma   90.00
#
_symmetry.space_group_name_H-M   'P 1'
#
loop_
_entity.id
_entity.type
_entity.pdbx_description
1 polymer ?
#
loop_
_entity_poly.entity_id
_entity_poly.type
_entity_poly.pdbx_seq_one_letter_code
_entity_poly.pdbx_strand_id
1 'polypeptide(L)'
;MPAPDLPPLSPLEARVLGVLVEKEQTVPDTYPLTLNALVAGCNQKTSRNPVINASEAEVQAAVDELRHRSLVIESSGSRVMRYSQNVKRVLDVPSQSVALLATLMLRGPQTAAELRANSERIHRFADTSSVEGFLDELAEREAGPLVVLLPRQPGAREARWAHLLCGPVAEASAGAARIGAASQPDRLSDSAEDGRVATRESRAEAADPRLEEFEARLGELDARFGELEARVGELHGRLSGLEALTERLERIEDRLERLQDSVSRMLG
;
A
#
# COMPACT_ATOMS: atom_id res chain seq x y z
N MET A 1 -12.99 -28.32 4.50
CA MET A 1 -13.76 -27.36 5.34
C MET A 1 -14.41 -26.39 4.37
N PRO A 2 -15.73 -26.16 4.40
CA PRO A 2 -16.30 -25.07 3.61
C PRO A 2 -15.60 -23.75 4.02
N ALA A 3 -15.32 -22.86 3.06
CA ALA A 3 -14.69 -21.58 3.39
C ALA A 3 -15.57 -20.83 4.40
N PRO A 4 -14.96 -20.04 5.31
CA PRO A 4 -15.72 -19.20 6.19
C PRO A 4 -16.63 -18.28 5.35
N ASP A 5 -17.91 -18.16 5.74
CA ASP A 5 -18.79 -17.08 5.32
C ASP A 5 -18.19 -15.76 5.84
N LEU A 6 -17.12 -15.32 5.20
CA LEU A 6 -16.43 -14.08 5.52
C LEU A 6 -17.37 -12.94 5.12
N PRO A 7 -17.74 -12.06 6.07
CA PRO A 7 -18.43 -10.84 5.72
C PRO A 7 -17.63 -10.07 4.67
N PRO A 8 -18.29 -9.35 3.74
CA PRO A 8 -17.60 -8.48 2.79
C PRO A 8 -16.58 -7.58 3.48
N LEU A 9 -15.41 -7.44 2.88
CA LEU A 9 -14.40 -6.48 3.30
C LEU A 9 -14.84 -5.07 2.91
N SER A 10 -14.47 -4.08 3.72
CA SER A 10 -14.51 -2.69 3.25
C SER A 10 -13.42 -2.46 2.17
N PRO A 11 -13.57 -1.43 1.31
CA PRO A 11 -12.53 -1.10 0.33
C PRO A 11 -11.15 -0.82 0.96
N LEU A 12 -11.12 -0.26 2.18
CA LEU A 12 -9.87 0.00 2.89
C LEU A 12 -9.26 -1.28 3.48
N GLU A 13 -10.08 -2.20 4.00
CA GLU A 13 -9.60 -3.53 4.41
C GLU A 13 -8.98 -4.29 3.24
N ALA A 14 -9.65 -4.31 2.08
CA ALA A 14 -9.10 -4.93 0.87
C ALA A 14 -7.79 -4.26 0.42
N ARG A 15 -7.71 -2.92 0.53
CA ARG A 15 -6.47 -2.16 0.26
C ARG A 15 -5.33 -2.59 1.19
N VAL A 16 -5.57 -2.62 2.50
CA VAL A 16 -4.59 -3.05 3.51
C VAL A 16 -4.09 -4.46 3.22
N LEU A 17 -5.01 -5.39 2.95
CA LEU A 17 -4.69 -6.79 2.68
C LEU A 17 -3.88 -6.95 1.40
N GLY A 18 -4.26 -6.24 0.33
CA GLY A 18 -3.52 -6.20 -0.93
C GLY A 18 -2.10 -5.65 -0.76
N VAL A 19 -1.91 -4.61 0.06
CA VAL A 19 -0.59 -4.05 0.37
C VAL A 19 0.28 -5.07 1.09
N LEU A 20 -0.25 -5.75 2.10
CA LEU A 20 0.52 -6.77 2.84
C LEU A 20 0.98 -7.90 1.92
N VAL A 21 0.10 -8.41 1.05
CA VAL A 21 0.45 -9.43 0.04
C VAL A 21 1.51 -8.92 -0.93
N GLU A 22 1.33 -7.71 -1.47
CA GLU A 22 2.29 -7.10 -2.40
C GLU A 22 3.68 -6.96 -1.75
N LYS A 23 3.73 -6.46 -0.50
CA LYS A 23 4.98 -6.15 0.17
C LYS A 23 5.70 -7.38 0.73
N GLU A 24 4.98 -8.45 1.08
CA GLU A 24 5.61 -9.72 1.43
C GLU A 24 6.53 -10.24 0.31
N GLN A 25 6.13 -10.07 -0.95
CA GLN A 25 6.90 -10.53 -2.11
C GLN A 25 7.89 -9.48 -2.63
N THR A 26 7.52 -8.20 -2.62
CA THR A 26 8.32 -7.15 -3.27
C THR A 26 9.37 -6.51 -2.37
N VAL A 27 9.21 -6.59 -1.05
CA VAL A 27 10.14 -6.01 -0.05
C VAL A 27 10.30 -6.93 1.16
N PRO A 28 10.80 -8.17 0.99
CA PRO A 28 10.88 -9.17 2.05
C PRO A 28 11.73 -8.71 3.25
N ASP A 29 12.75 -7.87 3.03
CA ASP A 29 13.64 -7.37 4.09
C ASP A 29 12.93 -6.50 5.13
N THR A 30 11.84 -5.83 4.73
CA THR A 30 11.06 -4.93 5.59
C THR A 30 9.77 -5.59 6.09
N TYR A 31 9.44 -6.78 5.60
CA TYR A 31 8.26 -7.54 6.00
C TYR A 31 8.57 -8.41 7.24
N PRO A 32 7.67 -8.49 8.25
CA PRO A 32 6.33 -7.90 8.33
C PRO A 32 6.32 -6.39 8.57
N LEU A 33 5.29 -5.72 8.03
CA LEU A 33 5.22 -4.26 7.97
C LEU A 33 4.81 -3.63 9.30
N THR A 34 5.37 -2.46 9.62
CA THR A 34 4.85 -1.59 10.66
C THR A 34 3.60 -0.84 10.17
N LEU A 35 2.83 -0.23 11.07
CA LEU A 35 1.66 0.59 10.70
C LEU A 35 2.03 1.71 9.72
N ASN A 36 3.13 2.43 9.98
CA ASN A 36 3.57 3.53 9.10
C ASN A 36 3.90 3.04 7.69
N ALA A 37 4.57 1.90 7.56
CA ALA A 37 4.88 1.31 6.25
C ALA A 37 3.60 0.87 5.52
N LEU A 38 2.61 0.38 6.27
CA LEU A 38 1.30 -0.02 5.73
C LEU A 38 0.49 1.19 5.24
N VAL A 39 0.44 2.28 6.01
CA VAL A 39 -0.18 3.57 5.61
C VAL A 39 0.46 4.10 4.33
N ALA A 40 1.79 4.15 4.29
CA ALA A 40 2.53 4.57 3.10
C ALA A 40 2.20 3.67 1.89
N GLY A 41 2.07 2.36 2.09
CA GLY A 41 1.67 1.40 1.08
C GLY A 41 0.23 1.57 0.57
N CYS A 42 -0.71 1.94 1.45
CA CYS A 42 -2.12 2.17 1.09
C CYS A 42 -2.29 3.43 0.22
N ASN A 43 -1.47 4.45 0.48
CA ASN A 43 -1.53 5.79 -0.13
C ASN A 43 -0.55 5.97 -1.31
N GLN A 44 0.05 4.88 -1.83
CA GLN A 44 0.95 4.98 -3.00
C GLN A 44 0.22 5.55 -4.21
N LYS A 45 0.89 6.43 -4.97
CA LYS A 45 0.36 7.01 -6.21
C LYS A 45 0.38 6.04 -7.39
N THR A 46 1.23 5.01 -7.32
CA THR A 46 1.41 4.01 -8.37
C THR A 46 0.84 2.67 -7.94
N SER A 47 0.39 1.87 -8.91
CA SER A 47 -0.21 0.55 -8.66
C SER A 47 -1.41 0.58 -7.70
N ARG A 48 -2.10 1.72 -7.61
CA ARG A 48 -3.34 1.91 -6.85
C ARG A 48 -4.41 2.50 -7.75
N ASN A 49 -5.60 1.92 -7.72
CA ASN A 49 -6.78 2.47 -8.36
C ASN A 49 -8.02 2.13 -7.51
N PRO A 50 -8.67 3.12 -6.86
CA PRO A 50 -8.31 4.54 -6.84
C PRO A 50 -7.08 4.82 -5.96
N VAL A 51 -6.38 5.92 -6.25
CA VAL A 51 -5.44 6.52 -5.30
C VAL A 51 -6.25 7.11 -4.15
N ILE A 52 -5.85 6.83 -2.92
CA ILE A 52 -6.53 7.28 -1.70
C ILE A 52 -5.55 8.02 -0.80
N ASN A 53 -6.09 8.66 0.24
CA ASN A 53 -5.31 9.22 1.33
C ASN A 53 -5.94 8.80 2.66
N ALA A 54 -5.63 7.58 3.11
CA ALA A 54 -6.08 7.05 4.38
C ALA A 54 -5.17 7.51 5.52
N SER A 55 -5.77 7.91 6.64
CA SER A 55 -5.07 8.24 7.87
C SER A 55 -4.55 7.00 8.59
N GLU A 56 -3.60 7.20 9.50
CA GLU A 56 -3.08 6.13 10.36
C GLU A 56 -4.18 5.45 11.19
N ALA A 57 -5.13 6.24 11.72
CA ALA A 57 -6.25 5.72 12.50
C ALA A 57 -7.21 4.85 11.67
N GLU A 58 -7.51 5.25 10.43
CA GLU A 58 -8.35 4.45 9.53
C GLU A 58 -7.67 3.14 9.13
N VAL A 59 -6.36 3.18 8.86
CA VAL A 59 -5.58 1.97 8.55
C VAL A 59 -5.49 1.04 9.76
N GLN A 60 -5.29 1.58 10.96
CA GLN A 60 -5.26 0.78 12.19
C GLN A 60 -6.61 0.09 12.44
N ALA A 61 -7.73 0.81 12.28
CA ALA A 61 -9.06 0.23 12.42
C ALA A 61 -9.30 -0.91 11.41
N ALA A 62 -8.87 -0.73 10.15
CA ALA A 62 -8.96 -1.78 9.13
C ALA A 62 -8.08 -3.00 9.46
N VAL A 63 -6.87 -2.78 9.99
CA VAL A 63 -5.99 -3.87 10.47
C VAL A 63 -6.64 -4.65 11.60
N ASP A 64 -7.26 -3.97 12.56
CA ASP A 64 -7.91 -4.61 13.70
C ASP A 64 -9.09 -5.48 13.24
N GLU A 65 -9.90 -5.00 12.30
CA GLU A 65 -11.00 -5.77 11.71
C GLU A 65 -10.49 -7.00 10.94
N LEU A 66 -9.44 -6.85 10.13
CA LEU A 66 -8.81 -7.97 9.43
C LEU A 66 -8.19 -9.00 10.38
N ARG A 67 -7.70 -8.55 11.54
CA ARG A 67 -7.19 -9.43 12.60
C ARG A 67 -8.29 -10.27 13.23
N HIS A 68 -9.45 -9.68 13.51
CA HIS A 68 -10.61 -10.42 14.01
C HIS A 68 -11.03 -11.52 13.03
N ARG A 69 -10.85 -11.29 11.73
CA ARG A 69 -11.09 -12.27 10.65
C ARG A 69 -9.92 -13.21 10.37
N SER A 70 -8.85 -13.16 11.17
CA SER A 70 -7.61 -13.94 11.00
C SER A 70 -6.88 -13.73 9.67
N LEU A 71 -7.23 -12.70 8.89
CA LEU A 71 -6.63 -12.36 7.61
C LEU A 71 -5.29 -11.63 7.78
N VAL A 72 -5.10 -10.98 8.92
CA VAL A 72 -3.84 -10.34 9.34
C VAL A 72 -3.39 -10.93 10.67
N ILE A 73 -2.09 -11.17 10.79
CA ILE A 73 -1.43 -11.62 12.01
C ILE A 73 -0.61 -10.44 12.55
N GLU A 74 -0.84 -10.06 13.81
CA GLU A 74 0.04 -9.15 14.52
C GLU A 74 1.14 -9.94 15.24
N SER A 75 2.36 -9.42 15.17
CA SER A 75 3.51 -9.91 15.91
C SER A 75 4.14 -8.77 16.71
N SER A 76 4.43 -9.04 17.98
CA SER A 76 4.96 -8.08 18.95
C SER A 76 6.38 -8.44 19.41
N GLY A 77 7.22 -8.97 18.50
CA GLY A 77 8.59 -9.39 18.80
C GLY A 77 9.59 -8.24 19.03
N SER A 78 9.19 -7.00 18.77
CA SER A 78 9.99 -5.78 18.97
C SER A 78 9.16 -4.68 19.62
N ARG A 79 9.76 -3.55 20.02
CA ARG A 79 9.03 -2.38 20.56
C ARG A 79 7.94 -1.83 19.62
N VAL A 80 7.93 -2.24 18.36
CA VAL A 80 6.97 -1.79 17.33
C VAL A 80 6.16 -3.00 16.86
N MET A 81 4.83 -2.84 16.81
CA MET A 81 3.91 -3.84 16.24
C MET A 81 4.16 -4.03 14.76
N ARG A 82 4.09 -5.28 14.31
CA ARG A 82 4.27 -5.67 12.91
C ARG A 82 3.15 -6.58 12.44
N TYR A 83 2.75 -6.39 11.19
CA TYR A 83 1.60 -7.03 10.58
C TYR A 83 2.01 -7.87 9.36
N SER A 84 1.51 -9.11 9.32
CA SER A 84 1.65 -10.04 8.18
C SER A 84 0.29 -10.50 7.69
N GLN A 85 0.20 -10.89 6.41
CA GLN A 85 -1.00 -11.47 5.82
C GLN A 85 -1.11 -12.97 6.13
N ASN A 86 -2.35 -13.48 6.16
CA ASN A 86 -2.67 -14.91 6.32
C ASN A 86 -3.74 -15.37 5.30
N VAL A 87 -3.86 -14.64 4.18
CA VAL A 87 -4.89 -14.78 3.13
C VAL A 87 -4.92 -16.20 2.57
N LYS A 88 -3.74 -16.75 2.23
CA LYS A 88 -3.60 -18.08 1.63
C LYS A 88 -4.30 -19.16 2.46
N ARG A 89 -4.11 -19.11 3.78
CA ARG A 89 -4.65 -20.09 4.72
C ARG A 89 -6.14 -19.87 4.98
N VAL A 90 -6.55 -18.61 5.13
CA VAL A 90 -7.95 -18.26 5.44
C VAL A 90 -8.87 -18.54 4.24
N LEU A 91 -8.43 -18.20 3.03
CA LEU A 91 -9.22 -18.41 1.82
C LEU A 91 -9.02 -19.80 1.20
N ASP A 92 -8.04 -20.58 1.68
CA ASP A 92 -7.69 -21.90 1.14
C ASP A 92 -7.49 -21.88 -0.38
N VAL A 93 -6.57 -21.01 -0.83
CA VAL A 93 -6.22 -20.83 -2.26
C VAL A 93 -4.70 -20.83 -2.45
N PRO A 94 -4.19 -21.21 -3.63
CA PRO A 94 -2.75 -21.19 -3.87
C PRO A 94 -2.17 -19.77 -3.92
N SER A 95 -0.85 -19.64 -3.76
CA SER A 95 -0.14 -18.35 -3.77
C SER A 95 -0.35 -17.53 -5.04
N GLN A 96 -0.53 -18.21 -6.18
CA GLN A 96 -0.81 -17.65 -7.49
C GLN A 96 -2.14 -16.89 -7.47
N SER A 97 -3.19 -17.55 -6.98
CA SER A 97 -4.51 -16.95 -6.79
C SER A 97 -4.47 -15.77 -5.82
N VAL A 98 -3.68 -15.86 -4.73
CA VAL A 98 -3.48 -14.74 -3.79
C VAL A 98 -2.86 -13.52 -4.51
N ALA A 99 -1.89 -13.71 -5.41
CA ALA A 99 -1.29 -12.63 -6.18
C ALA A 99 -2.29 -11.93 -7.11
N LEU A 100 -3.18 -12.69 -7.75
CA LEU A 100 -4.24 -12.14 -8.61
C LEU A 100 -5.27 -11.36 -7.78
N LEU A 101 -5.71 -11.92 -6.65
CA LEU A 101 -6.64 -11.24 -5.73
C LEU A 101 -6.04 -9.93 -5.21
N ALA A 102 -4.78 -9.92 -4.78
CA ALA A 102 -4.11 -8.69 -4.34
C ALA A 102 -4.05 -7.65 -5.46
N THR A 103 -3.73 -8.06 -6.69
CA THR A 103 -3.69 -7.15 -7.84
C THR A 103 -5.06 -6.55 -8.14
N LEU A 104 -6.13 -7.34 -8.05
CA LEU A 104 -7.52 -6.87 -8.20
C LEU A 104 -7.94 -5.93 -7.05
N MET A 105 -7.60 -6.24 -5.80
CA MET A 105 -7.90 -5.38 -4.64
C MET A 105 -7.18 -4.02 -4.71
N LEU A 106 -5.97 -3.99 -5.26
CA LEU A 106 -5.17 -2.77 -5.36
C LEU A 106 -5.55 -1.90 -6.56
N ARG A 107 -5.99 -2.50 -7.67
CA ARG A 107 -6.11 -1.81 -8.97
C ARG A 107 -7.50 -1.94 -9.63
N GLY A 108 -8.44 -2.61 -8.98
CA GLY A 108 -9.79 -2.83 -9.49
C GLY A 108 -9.85 -3.81 -10.67
N PRO A 109 -10.97 -3.79 -11.43
CA PRO A 109 -11.21 -4.75 -12.50
C PRO A 109 -10.23 -4.65 -13.67
N GLN A 110 -9.63 -5.77 -14.06
CA GLN A 110 -8.55 -5.83 -15.05
C GLN A 110 -8.73 -7.01 -16.02
N THR A 111 -8.18 -6.91 -17.23
CA THR A 111 -8.14 -8.05 -18.16
C THR A 111 -7.09 -9.07 -17.70
N ALA A 112 -7.14 -10.30 -18.21
CA ALA A 112 -6.15 -11.33 -17.87
C ALA A 112 -4.72 -10.91 -18.26
N ALA A 113 -4.55 -10.22 -19.41
CA ALA A 113 -3.27 -9.69 -19.85
C ALA A 113 -2.74 -8.59 -18.92
N GLU A 114 -3.61 -7.68 -18.47
CA GLU A 114 -3.25 -6.66 -17.48
C GLU A 114 -2.87 -7.28 -16.15
N LEU A 115 -3.63 -8.29 -15.67
CA LEU A 115 -3.33 -9.01 -14.43
C LEU A 115 -1.97 -9.69 -14.49
N ARG A 116 -1.64 -10.35 -15.60
CA ARG A 116 -0.31 -10.95 -15.79
C ARG A 116 0.80 -9.90 -15.66
N ALA A 117 0.68 -8.78 -16.37
CA ALA A 117 1.69 -7.73 -16.33
C ALA A 117 1.81 -7.05 -14.96
N ASN A 118 0.67 -6.80 -14.29
CA ASN A 118 0.62 -6.04 -13.05
C ASN A 118 0.94 -6.88 -11.80
N SER A 119 0.83 -8.21 -11.90
CA SER A 119 1.18 -9.14 -10.82
C SER A 119 2.61 -9.69 -10.92
N GLU A 120 3.36 -9.40 -12.00
CA GLU A 120 4.68 -9.98 -12.31
C GLU A 120 5.68 -9.92 -11.13
N ARG A 121 5.67 -8.83 -10.34
CA ARG A 121 6.57 -8.68 -9.18
C ARG A 121 6.10 -9.43 -7.91
N ILE A 122 4.83 -9.82 -7.85
CA ILE A 122 4.25 -10.63 -6.77
C ILE A 122 4.37 -12.12 -7.15
N HIS A 123 3.97 -12.46 -8.37
CA HIS A 123 4.10 -13.80 -8.93
C HIS A 123 4.23 -13.73 -10.45
N ARG A 124 5.20 -14.48 -11.00
CA ARG A 124 5.45 -14.55 -12.44
C ARG A 124 4.71 -15.72 -13.07
N PHE A 125 3.65 -15.41 -13.82
CA PHE A 125 2.88 -16.41 -14.58
C PHE A 125 3.54 -16.73 -15.92
N ALA A 126 3.46 -17.99 -16.36
CA ALA A 126 4.03 -18.42 -17.64
C ALA A 126 3.44 -17.64 -18.82
N ASP A 127 2.12 -17.64 -18.94
CA ASP A 127 1.36 -16.98 -20.01
C ASP A 127 -0.02 -16.49 -19.51
N THR A 128 -0.77 -15.83 -20.38
CA THR A 128 -2.11 -15.33 -20.07
C THR A 128 -3.10 -16.45 -19.80
N SER A 129 -2.98 -17.59 -20.49
CA SER A 129 -3.84 -18.76 -20.29
C SER A 129 -3.68 -19.36 -18.90
N SER A 130 -2.47 -19.32 -18.33
CA SER A 130 -2.22 -19.71 -16.94
C SER A 130 -2.97 -18.79 -15.96
N VAL A 131 -3.02 -17.48 -16.23
CA VAL A 131 -3.78 -16.52 -15.42
C VAL A 131 -5.28 -16.80 -15.51
N GLU A 132 -5.79 -17.04 -16.71
CA GLU A 132 -7.21 -17.40 -16.93
C GLU A 132 -7.59 -18.67 -16.17
N GLY A 133 -6.78 -19.73 -16.22
CA GLY A 133 -7.03 -20.96 -15.46
C GLY A 133 -7.17 -20.74 -13.95
N PHE A 134 -6.30 -19.92 -13.35
CA PHE A 134 -6.43 -19.58 -11.92
C PHE A 134 -7.65 -18.69 -11.62
N LEU A 135 -8.10 -17.86 -12.56
CA LEU A 135 -9.30 -17.03 -12.40
C LEU A 135 -10.58 -17.85 -12.52
N ASP A 136 -10.61 -18.79 -13.46
CA ASP A 136 -11.70 -19.75 -13.62
C ASP A 136 -11.83 -20.62 -12.35
N GLU A 137 -10.73 -21.18 -11.85
CA GLU A 137 -10.73 -21.90 -10.56
C GLU A 137 -11.26 -21.03 -9.42
N LEU A 138 -10.84 -19.75 -9.33
CA LEU A 138 -11.33 -18.82 -8.30
C LEU A 138 -12.83 -18.49 -8.44
N ALA A 139 -13.38 -18.52 -9.65
CA ALA A 139 -14.79 -18.27 -9.93
C ALA A 139 -15.66 -19.53 -9.69
N GLU A 140 -15.10 -20.72 -9.90
CA GLU A 140 -15.82 -22.00 -9.82
C GLU A 140 -15.65 -22.73 -8.48
N ARG A 141 -14.86 -22.16 -7.54
CA ARG A 141 -14.66 -22.70 -6.19
C ARG A 141 -15.98 -23.08 -5.50
N GLU A 142 -16.08 -24.33 -5.04
CA GLU A 142 -17.22 -24.85 -4.26
C GLU A 142 -17.48 -24.04 -2.97
N ALA A 143 -16.40 -23.51 -2.40
CA ALA A 143 -16.44 -22.72 -1.18
C ALA A 143 -16.90 -21.26 -1.41
N GLY A 144 -17.37 -20.93 -2.63
CA GLY A 144 -17.87 -19.62 -3.03
C GLY A 144 -16.91 -18.92 -4.01
N PRO A 145 -17.44 -18.19 -5.02
CA PRO A 145 -16.61 -17.48 -5.98
C PRO A 145 -15.87 -16.32 -5.31
N LEU A 146 -14.59 -16.16 -5.61
CA LEU A 146 -13.78 -15.01 -5.14
C LEU A 146 -13.55 -13.96 -6.21
N VAL A 147 -13.81 -14.31 -7.47
CA VAL A 147 -13.73 -13.42 -8.63
C VAL A 147 -14.93 -13.64 -9.54
N VAL A 148 -15.18 -12.67 -10.40
CA VAL A 148 -16.22 -12.73 -11.44
C VAL A 148 -15.69 -12.13 -12.73
N LEU A 149 -16.05 -12.74 -13.86
CA LEU A 149 -15.83 -12.18 -15.18
C LEU A 149 -16.96 -11.19 -15.50
N LEU A 150 -16.62 -9.92 -15.63
CA LEU A 150 -17.59 -8.88 -15.94
C LEU A 150 -17.96 -8.90 -17.44
N PRO A 151 -19.21 -8.52 -17.78
CA PRO A 151 -19.59 -8.30 -19.16
C PRO A 151 -18.65 -7.31 -19.85
N ARG A 152 -18.36 -7.59 -21.13
CA ARG A 152 -17.51 -6.71 -21.93
C ARG A 152 -18.14 -5.33 -22.06
N GLN A 153 -17.35 -4.30 -21.77
CA GLN A 153 -17.80 -2.93 -22.03
C GLN A 153 -17.95 -2.68 -23.54
N PRO A 154 -18.90 -1.82 -23.95
CA PRO A 154 -19.04 -1.44 -25.36
C PRO A 154 -17.71 -0.95 -25.95
N GLY A 155 -17.26 -1.57 -27.04
CA GLY A 155 -15.98 -1.24 -27.69
C GLY A 155 -14.74 -1.95 -27.12
N ALA A 156 -14.83 -2.62 -25.98
CA ALA A 156 -13.72 -3.40 -25.42
C ALA A 156 -13.57 -4.75 -26.12
N ARG A 157 -12.33 -5.13 -26.46
CA ARG A 157 -12.01 -6.43 -27.09
C ARG A 157 -11.97 -7.59 -26.09
N GLU A 158 -11.64 -7.30 -24.84
CA GLU A 158 -11.48 -8.29 -23.76
C GLU A 158 -12.43 -7.96 -22.59
N ALA A 159 -12.84 -9.00 -21.86
CA ALA A 159 -13.58 -8.86 -20.62
C ALA A 159 -12.63 -8.57 -19.45
N ARG A 160 -13.18 -8.04 -18.35
CA ARG A 160 -12.41 -7.71 -17.14
C ARG A 160 -12.86 -8.58 -15.99
N TRP A 161 -11.92 -9.05 -15.19
CA TRP A 161 -12.15 -9.76 -13.96
C TRP A 161 -12.22 -8.79 -12.79
N ALA A 162 -13.11 -9.05 -11.84
CA ALA A 162 -13.21 -8.32 -10.57
C ALA A 162 -13.20 -9.29 -9.40
N HIS A 163 -12.70 -8.88 -8.24
CA HIS A 163 -12.79 -9.68 -7.02
C HIS A 163 -14.15 -9.48 -6.33
N LEU A 164 -14.60 -10.48 -5.57
CA LEU A 164 -15.86 -10.46 -4.81
C LEU A 164 -15.66 -10.29 -3.30
N LEU A 165 -14.40 -10.11 -2.85
CA LEU A 165 -14.07 -9.94 -1.43
C LEU A 165 -14.73 -8.72 -0.77
N CYS A 166 -15.14 -7.69 -1.53
CA CYS A 166 -15.90 -6.53 -1.02
C CYS A 166 -17.42 -6.67 -1.27
N GLY A 167 -17.90 -7.88 -1.54
CA GLY A 167 -19.28 -8.17 -1.89
C GLY A 167 -19.52 -8.22 -3.40
N PRO A 168 -20.78 -8.44 -3.82
CA PRO A 168 -21.15 -8.51 -5.23
C PRO A 168 -20.77 -7.23 -5.97
N VAL A 169 -19.98 -7.37 -7.03
CA VAL A 169 -19.71 -6.26 -7.95
C VAL A 169 -20.96 -6.12 -8.81
N ALA A 170 -21.77 -5.09 -8.54
CA ALA A 170 -22.88 -4.75 -9.40
C ALA A 170 -22.37 -4.66 -10.85
N GLU A 171 -23.10 -5.28 -11.79
CA GLU A 171 -22.84 -5.10 -13.21
C GLU A 171 -22.57 -3.62 -13.42
N ALA A 172 -21.37 -3.27 -13.89
CA ALA A 172 -21.09 -1.91 -14.32
C ALA A 172 -22.07 -1.64 -15.46
N SER A 173 -23.20 -1.05 -15.10
CA SER A 173 -24.37 -0.87 -15.95
C SER A 173 -23.90 -0.22 -17.24
N ALA A 174 -24.17 -0.87 -18.36
CA ALA A 174 -24.10 -0.26 -19.67
C ALA A 174 -24.92 1.04 -19.66
N GLY A 175 -24.26 2.20 -19.66
CA GLY A 175 -25.00 3.47 -19.60
C GLY A 175 -24.22 4.76 -19.39
N ALA A 176 -22.98 4.91 -19.85
CA ALA A 176 -22.51 6.25 -20.22
C ALA A 176 -23.11 6.58 -21.60
N ALA A 177 -24.34 7.10 -21.56
CA ALA A 177 -25.03 7.87 -22.59
C ALA A 177 -24.91 7.37 -24.06
N ARG A 178 -25.71 6.36 -24.40
CA ARG A 178 -26.26 6.25 -25.76
C ARG A 178 -27.58 7.01 -25.81
N ILE A 179 -27.49 8.29 -26.18
CA ILE A 179 -28.64 9.11 -26.55
C ILE A 179 -29.10 8.62 -27.93
N GLY A 180 -30.33 8.12 -27.99
CA GLY A 180 -30.99 7.74 -29.23
C GLY A 180 -32.51 7.70 -29.08
N ALA A 181 -33.15 8.83 -29.41
CA ALA A 181 -34.49 9.02 -30.02
C ALA A 181 -35.73 8.38 -29.38
N ALA A 182 -36.92 8.98 -29.30
CA ALA A 182 -37.47 10.31 -29.61
C ALA A 182 -38.92 10.34 -29.06
N SER A 183 -39.38 11.49 -28.53
CA SER A 183 -40.79 11.98 -28.61
C SER A 183 -40.94 13.35 -27.93
N GLN A 184 -40.66 14.42 -28.69
CA GLN A 184 -41.29 15.76 -28.73
C GLN A 184 -41.43 16.68 -27.46
N PRO A 185 -41.54 18.02 -27.68
CA PRO A 185 -40.80 19.03 -26.93
C PRO A 185 -41.68 19.89 -25.99
N ASP A 186 -41.10 20.53 -24.97
CA ASP A 186 -41.16 21.99 -24.83
C ASP A 186 -40.18 22.52 -23.78
N ARG A 187 -39.79 23.78 -24.00
CA ARG A 187 -38.83 24.67 -23.35
C ARG A 187 -38.71 24.56 -21.81
N LEU A 188 -37.46 24.67 -21.31
CA LEU A 188 -36.98 25.42 -20.11
C LEU A 188 -35.81 24.70 -19.40
N SER A 189 -34.55 24.83 -19.86
CA SER A 189 -33.40 24.42 -19.01
C SER A 189 -32.03 25.02 -19.35
N ASP A 190 -31.95 26.23 -19.93
CA ASP A 190 -30.66 26.84 -20.30
C ASP A 190 -29.98 27.60 -19.14
N SER A 191 -30.66 27.76 -17.99
CA SER A 191 -30.15 28.54 -16.85
C SER A 191 -29.56 27.71 -15.70
N ALA A 192 -29.64 26.37 -15.77
CA ALA A 192 -29.18 25.48 -14.71
C ALA A 192 -27.78 24.88 -14.95
N GLU A 193 -27.30 24.87 -16.19
CA GLU A 193 -25.99 24.33 -16.56
C GLU A 193 -24.88 25.38 -16.37
N ASP A 194 -25.16 26.64 -16.69
CA ASP A 194 -24.22 27.77 -16.59
C ASP A 194 -23.80 28.04 -15.12
N GLY A 195 -24.75 27.96 -14.18
CA GLY A 195 -24.47 28.13 -12.74
C GLY A 195 -23.60 27.02 -12.14
N ARG A 196 -23.65 25.80 -12.69
CA ARG A 196 -22.83 24.66 -12.23
C ARG A 196 -21.41 24.68 -12.80
N VAL A 197 -21.20 25.32 -13.94
CA VAL A 197 -19.87 25.54 -14.51
C VAL A 197 -19.18 26.68 -13.78
N ALA A 198 -19.87 27.80 -13.54
CA ALA A 198 -19.36 28.92 -12.75
C ALA A 198 -18.98 28.53 -11.30
N THR A 199 -19.76 27.64 -10.66
CA THR A 199 -19.45 27.12 -9.31
C THR A 199 -18.23 26.18 -9.30
N ARG A 200 -17.91 25.50 -10.41
CA ARG A 200 -16.74 24.63 -10.51
C ARG A 200 -15.46 25.42 -10.81
N GLU A 201 -15.56 26.42 -11.67
CA GLU A 201 -14.44 27.30 -12.00
C GLU A 201 -14.00 28.13 -10.78
N SER A 202 -14.95 28.72 -10.04
CA SER A 202 -14.65 29.42 -8.78
C SER A 202 -14.03 28.52 -7.70
N ARG A 203 -14.37 27.22 -7.68
CA ARG A 203 -13.79 26.25 -6.74
C ARG A 203 -12.40 25.75 -7.16
N ALA A 204 -12.11 25.72 -8.47
CA ALA A 204 -10.79 25.44 -9.01
C ALA A 204 -9.83 26.62 -8.76
N GLU A 205 -10.29 27.84 -9.01
CA GLU A 205 -9.52 29.08 -8.79
C GLU A 205 -9.24 29.33 -7.30
N ALA A 206 -10.12 28.87 -6.41
CA ALA A 206 -9.87 28.86 -4.95
C ALA A 206 -8.98 27.70 -4.46
N ALA A 207 -8.71 26.68 -5.29
CA ALA A 207 -7.88 25.53 -4.94
C ALA A 207 -6.40 25.76 -5.23
N ASP A 208 -6.06 26.50 -6.28
CA ASP A 208 -4.68 26.86 -6.63
C ASP A 208 -3.88 27.54 -5.49
N PRO A 209 -4.38 28.59 -4.81
CA PRO A 209 -3.61 29.24 -3.75
C PRO A 209 -3.38 28.31 -2.53
N ARG A 210 -4.26 27.31 -2.33
CA ARG A 210 -4.09 26.31 -1.28
C ARG A 210 -3.03 25.28 -1.65
N LEU A 211 -2.93 24.91 -2.92
CA LEU A 211 -1.88 24.02 -3.41
C LEU A 211 -0.51 24.69 -3.30
N GLU A 212 -0.41 25.97 -3.67
CA GLU A 212 0.82 26.75 -3.51
C GLU A 212 1.23 26.87 -2.03
N GLU A 213 0.28 27.09 -1.11
CA GLU A 213 0.56 27.11 0.34
C GLU A 213 1.05 25.74 0.85
N PHE A 214 0.45 24.65 0.37
CA PHE A 214 0.87 23.29 0.73
C PHE A 214 2.26 22.95 0.20
N GLU A 215 2.57 23.31 -1.04
CA GLU A 215 3.90 23.11 -1.65
C GLU A 215 4.97 23.92 -0.91
N ALA A 216 4.66 25.16 -0.51
CA ALA A 216 5.55 25.97 0.32
C ALA A 216 5.82 25.31 1.69
N ARG A 217 4.80 24.76 2.35
CA ARG A 217 4.96 24.04 3.62
C ARG A 217 5.78 22.75 3.47
N LEU A 218 5.65 22.04 2.36
CA LEU A 218 6.48 20.87 2.07
C LEU A 218 7.94 21.27 1.86
N GLY A 219 8.20 22.34 1.11
CA GLY A 219 9.55 22.87 0.95
C GLY A 219 10.19 23.30 2.28
N GLU A 220 9.41 23.88 3.20
CA GLU A 220 9.89 24.21 4.54
C GLU A 220 10.20 22.95 5.37
N LEU A 221 9.36 21.92 5.27
CA LEU A 221 9.58 20.65 5.97
C LEU A 221 10.82 19.92 5.46
N ASP A 222 11.03 19.87 4.15
CA ASP A 222 12.23 19.28 3.53
C ASP A 222 13.50 20.00 3.97
N ALA A 223 13.46 21.34 4.06
CA ALA A 223 14.58 22.13 4.58
C ALA A 223 14.88 21.76 6.06
N ARG A 224 13.85 21.60 6.89
CA ARG A 224 14.02 21.18 8.30
C ARG A 224 14.56 19.76 8.43
N PHE A 225 14.13 18.84 7.57
CA PHE A 225 14.69 17.49 7.52
C PHE A 225 16.18 17.52 7.14
N GLY A 226 16.56 18.29 6.13
CA GLY A 226 17.97 18.47 5.75
C GLY A 226 18.83 19.03 6.90
N GLU A 227 18.31 20.00 7.67
CA GLU A 227 19.00 20.52 8.85
C GLU A 227 19.14 19.46 9.96
N LEU A 228 18.11 18.65 10.17
CA LEU A 228 18.15 17.56 11.15
C LEU A 228 19.16 16.47 10.75
N GLU A 229 19.19 16.08 9.48
CA GLU A 229 20.16 15.11 8.95
C GLU A 229 21.60 15.61 9.14
N ALA A 230 21.85 16.90 8.86
CA ALA A 230 23.15 17.52 9.09
C ALA A 230 23.55 17.47 10.58
N ARG A 231 22.62 17.79 11.50
CA ARG A 231 22.85 17.70 12.95
C ARG A 231 23.13 16.28 13.43
N VAL A 232 22.42 15.29 12.89
CA VAL A 232 22.65 13.88 13.21
C VAL A 232 24.04 13.44 12.74
N GLY A 233 24.47 13.89 11.55
CA GLY A 233 25.82 13.66 11.05
C GLY A 233 26.90 14.27 11.96
N GLU A 234 26.69 15.51 12.43
CA GLU A 234 27.60 16.17 13.37
C GLU A 234 27.68 15.42 14.71
N LEU A 235 26.55 14.99 15.26
CA LEU A 235 26.51 14.20 16.50
C LEU A 235 27.23 12.86 16.35
N HIS A 236 27.07 12.17 15.22
CA HIS A 236 27.82 10.94 14.92
C HIS A 236 29.32 11.21 14.90
N GLY A 237 29.77 12.28 14.23
CA GLY A 237 31.18 12.66 14.20
C GLY A 237 31.74 12.95 15.60
N ARG A 238 30.98 13.63 16.45
CA ARG A 238 31.36 13.87 17.86
C ARG A 238 31.45 12.58 18.67
N LEU A 239 30.54 11.64 18.45
CA LEU A 239 30.55 10.35 19.13
C LEU A 239 31.79 9.53 18.76
N SER A 240 32.10 9.42 17.47
CA SER A 240 33.33 8.76 16.99
C SER A 240 34.60 9.45 17.52
N GLY A 241 34.57 10.78 17.65
CA GLY A 241 35.65 11.53 18.28
C GLY A 241 35.85 11.19 19.76
N LEU A 242 34.77 11.00 20.52
CA LEU A 242 34.82 10.57 21.91
C LEU A 242 35.35 9.14 22.04
N GLU A 243 34.92 8.22 21.19
CA GLU A 243 35.44 6.85 21.14
C GLU A 243 36.96 6.82 20.92
N ALA A 244 37.46 7.63 19.97
CA ALA A 244 38.89 7.75 19.71
C ALA A 244 39.68 8.36 20.89
N LEU A 245 39.07 9.26 21.66
CA LEU A 245 39.69 9.81 22.87
C LEU A 245 39.78 8.75 23.97
N THR A 246 38.76 7.92 24.13
CA THR A 246 38.77 6.80 25.09
C THR A 246 39.90 5.81 24.77
N GLU A 247 40.04 5.36 23.51
CA GLU A 247 41.14 4.48 23.10
C GLU A 247 42.53 5.11 23.29
N ARG A 248 42.62 6.44 23.22
CA ARG A 248 43.87 7.16 23.46
C ARG A 248 44.20 7.23 24.94
N LEU A 249 43.20 7.38 25.81
CA LEU A 249 43.37 7.36 27.26
C LEU A 249 43.83 5.98 27.74
N GLU A 250 43.19 4.90 27.28
CA GLU A 250 43.59 3.53 27.60
C GLU A 250 45.07 3.28 27.23
N ARG A 251 45.51 3.71 26.04
CA ARG A 251 46.92 3.61 25.63
C ARG A 251 47.87 4.42 26.51
N ILE A 252 47.44 5.56 27.05
CA ILE A 252 48.24 6.37 27.96
C ILE A 252 48.36 5.66 29.32
N GLU A 253 47.26 5.12 29.84
CA GLU A 253 47.23 4.33 31.07
C GLU A 253 48.19 3.14 30.99
N ASP A 254 48.11 2.33 29.93
CA ASP A 254 49.04 1.21 29.69
C ASP A 254 50.51 1.65 29.66
N ARG A 255 50.79 2.87 29.16
CA ARG A 255 52.16 3.39 29.06
C ARG A 255 52.66 3.89 30.42
N LEU A 256 51.78 4.44 31.24
CA LEU A 256 52.08 4.86 32.60
C LEU A 256 52.36 3.65 33.49
N GLU A 257 51.57 2.59 33.39
CA GLU A 257 51.80 1.33 34.12
C GLU A 257 53.18 0.73 33.77
N ARG A 258 53.50 0.65 32.47
CA ARG A 258 54.82 0.17 32.02
C ARG A 258 55.98 1.03 32.52
N LEU A 259 55.79 2.35 32.62
CA LEU A 259 56.81 3.25 33.16
C LEU A 259 56.98 3.07 34.67
N GLN A 260 55.88 2.91 35.42
CA GLN A 260 55.91 2.61 36.85
C GLN A 260 56.67 1.31 37.12
N ASP A 261 56.37 0.23 36.38
CA ASP A 261 57.08 -1.06 36.49
C ASP A 261 58.57 -0.96 36.17
N SER A 262 58.94 -0.11 35.22
CA SER A 262 60.34 0.12 34.85
C SER A 262 61.09 0.89 35.94
N VAL A 263 60.47 1.93 36.50
CA VAL A 263 61.04 2.73 37.60
C VAL A 263 61.18 1.89 38.87
N SER A 264 60.16 1.11 39.24
CA SER A 264 60.22 0.18 40.37
C SER A 264 61.36 -0.83 40.25
N ARG A 265 61.65 -1.31 39.03
CA ARG A 265 62.80 -2.19 38.76
C ARG A 265 64.16 -1.50 38.82
N MET A 266 64.23 -0.19 38.62
CA MET A 266 65.49 0.56 38.71
C MET A 266 65.82 0.98 40.15
N LEU A 267 64.81 1.12 41.01
CA LEU A 267 64.95 1.62 42.39
C LEU A 267 65.00 0.51 43.46
N GLY A 268 64.66 -0.73 43.11
CA GLY A 268 64.78 -1.92 43.97
C GLY A 268 65.96 -2.79 43.56
#